data_AF-A0A923TQ74-F1
#
_entry.id   AF-A0A923TQ74-F1
#
_cell.length_a   1.000
_cell.length_b   1.000
_cell.length_c   1.000
_cell.angle_alpha   90.00
_cell.angle_beta   90.00
_cell.angle_gamma   90.00
#
_symmetry.space_group_name_H-M   'P 1'
#
loop_
_entity.id
_entity.type
_entity.pdbx_description
1 polymer ?
#
loop_
_entity_poly.entity_id
_entity_poly.type
_entity_poly.pdbx_seq_one_letter_code
_entity_poly.pdbx_strand_id
1 'polypeptide(L)'
;TGVDGKRVFNDGVRNVEVYYIESSVHAQGFMMVYLPAEKLLIEADGYTPGPPNAPPPAQPNANNVNLADNLTRLKLDVDRILPLHGRMTSMRELNAMIGK
;
A
#
# COMPACT_ATOMS: atom_id res chain seq x y z
N THR A 1 -11.55 12.04 9.47
CA THR A 1 -11.37 10.77 8.74
C THR A 1 -12.04 9.66 9.54
N GLY A 2 -12.33 8.49 8.93
CA GLY A 2 -13.02 7.38 9.62
C GLY A 2 -12.15 6.55 10.56
N VAL A 3 -10.83 6.75 10.53
CA VAL A 3 -9.83 6.11 11.41
C VAL A 3 -8.79 7.17 11.79
N ASP A 4 -8.49 7.27 13.09
CA ASP A 4 -7.40 8.11 13.61
C ASP A 4 -6.15 7.24 13.79
N GLY A 5 -5.23 7.31 12.83
CA GLY A 5 -4.02 6.49 12.79
C GLY A 5 -4.26 5.03 12.37
N LYS A 6 -4.76 4.19 13.29
CA LYS A 6 -4.91 2.73 13.12
C LYS A 6 -6.23 2.22 13.72
N ARG A 7 -6.90 1.31 12.99
CA ARG A 7 -8.03 0.49 13.50
C ARG A 7 -7.71 -0.97 13.29
N VAL A 8 -8.04 -1.83 14.25
CA VAL A 8 -7.86 -3.29 14.13
C VAL A 8 -9.23 -3.97 14.26
N PHE A 9 -9.50 -4.90 13.36
CA PHE A 9 -10.58 -5.87 13.45
C PHE A 9 -9.97 -7.25 13.65
N ASN A 10 -10.55 -8.05 14.53
CA ASN A 10 -10.08 -9.40 14.83
C ASN A 10 -11.28 -10.35 14.93
N ASP A 11 -11.19 -11.51 14.27
CA ASP A 11 -12.23 -12.55 14.26
C ASP A 11 -11.87 -13.77 15.14
N GLY A 12 -10.85 -13.65 15.98
CA GLY A 12 -10.26 -14.71 16.78
C GLY A 12 -9.12 -15.47 16.09
N VAL A 13 -8.96 -15.34 14.77
CA VAL A 13 -7.94 -16.06 13.98
C VAL A 13 -7.05 -15.10 13.19
N ARG A 14 -7.62 -14.02 12.67
CA ARG A 14 -6.93 -13.03 11.84
C ARG A 14 -7.07 -11.63 12.41
N ASN A 15 -6.01 -10.84 12.23
CA ASN A 15 -6.05 -9.40 12.40
C ASN A 15 -6.19 -8.73 11.03
N VAL A 16 -7.14 -7.82 10.91
CA VAL A 16 -7.25 -6.87 9.81
C VAL A 16 -6.90 -5.49 10.35
N GLU A 17 -5.79 -4.94 9.89
CA GLU A 17 -5.31 -3.63 10.32
C GLU A 17 -5.63 -2.59 9.26
N VAL A 18 -6.22 -1.47 9.65
CA VAL A 18 -6.62 -0.40 8.76
C VAL A 18 -5.90 0.87 9.18
N TYR A 19 -5.17 1.47 8.26
CA TYR A 19 -4.32 2.63 8.51
C TYR A 19 -4.67 3.78 7.59
N TYR A 20 -4.60 4.99 8.14
CA TYR A 20 -4.69 6.20 7.34
C TYR A 20 -3.39 6.42 6.55
N ILE A 21 -3.51 6.80 5.27
CA ILE A 21 -2.36 7.21 4.46
C ILE A 21 -2.09 8.69 4.73
N GLU A 22 -1.05 8.96 5.52
CA GLU A 22 -0.63 10.33 5.82
C GLU A 22 -0.12 11.05 4.56
N SER A 23 -0.48 12.32 4.43
CA SER A 23 -0.10 13.18 3.30
C SER A 23 -0.51 12.64 1.93
N SER A 24 -1.62 11.88 1.87
CA SER A 24 -2.12 11.37 0.61
C SER A 24 -2.39 12.49 -0.39
N VAL A 25 -1.85 12.32 -1.60
CA VAL A 25 -2.09 13.20 -2.75
C VAL A 25 -3.24 12.70 -3.65
N HIS A 26 -3.85 11.56 -3.29
CA HIS A 26 -5.00 10.99 -3.99
C HIS A 26 -6.32 11.54 -3.43
N ALA A 27 -6.56 11.39 -2.12
CA ALA A 27 -7.78 11.88 -1.47
C ALA A 27 -7.63 12.05 0.04
N GLN A 28 -8.44 12.95 0.63
CA GLN A 28 -8.63 12.97 2.07
C GLN A 28 -9.39 11.72 2.52
N GLY A 29 -8.90 11.05 3.57
CA GLY A 29 -9.51 9.82 4.05
C GLY A 29 -9.03 8.55 3.32
N PHE A 30 -7.98 8.63 2.48
CA PHE A 30 -7.45 7.44 1.81
C PHE A 30 -6.77 6.49 2.80
N MET A 31 -7.05 5.19 2.67
CA MET A 31 -6.73 4.16 3.64
C MET A 31 -5.96 3.01 3.00
N MET A 32 -5.20 2.30 3.84
CA MET A 32 -4.61 1.01 3.51
C MET A 32 -5.08 -0.05 4.50
N VAL A 33 -5.35 -1.24 4.01
CA VAL A 33 -5.76 -2.40 4.82
C VAL A 33 -4.64 -3.43 4.75
N TYR A 34 -4.13 -3.86 5.89
CA TYR A 34 -3.02 -4.78 6.01
C TYR A 34 -3.44 -6.04 6.74
N LEU A 35 -3.09 -7.19 6.17
CA LEU A 35 -3.29 -8.51 6.76
C LEU A 35 -1.92 -9.06 7.17
N PRO A 36 -1.55 -9.00 8.47
CA PRO A 36 -0.19 -9.32 8.91
C PRO A 36 0.19 -10.79 8.73
N ALA A 37 -0.76 -11.72 8.89
CA ALA A 37 -0.48 -13.15 8.74
C ALA A 37 -0.14 -13.52 7.29
N GLU A 38 -0.76 -12.83 6.33
CA GLU A 38 -0.57 -13.02 4.90
C GLU A 38 0.47 -12.07 4.29
N LYS A 39 1.00 -11.12 5.07
CA LYS A 39 1.86 -10.02 4.62
C LYS A 39 1.30 -9.32 3.38
N LEU A 40 -0.02 -9.13 3.37
CA LEU A 40 -0.77 -8.61 2.24
C LEU A 40 -1.27 -7.21 2.55
N LEU A 41 -0.89 -6.26 1.70
CA LEU A 41 -1.45 -4.93 1.68
C LEU A 41 -2.58 -4.85 0.65
N ILE A 42 -3.69 -4.22 1.02
CA ILE A 42 -4.82 -3.91 0.16
C ILE A 42 -4.98 -2.40 0.16
N GLU A 43 -5.06 -1.81 -1.03
CA GLU A 43 -5.15 -0.37 -1.22
C GLU A 43 -5.91 -0.08 -2.54
N ALA A 44 -6.40 1.14 -2.75
CA ALA A 44 -7.12 1.47 -3.99
C ALA A 44 -6.17 1.87 -5.13
N ASP A 45 -5.74 3.14 -5.14
CA ASP A 45 -4.94 3.79 -6.19
C ASP A 45 -3.61 4.40 -5.68
N GLY A 46 -3.11 3.92 -4.54
CA GLY A 46 -1.78 4.21 -4.03
C GLY A 46 -0.68 3.60 -4.91
N TYR A 47 -0.92 2.40 -5.46
CA TYR A 47 -0.10 1.81 -6.51
C TYR A 47 -0.91 0.93 -7.48
N THR A 48 -1.15 1.45 -8.68
CA THR A 48 -1.71 0.66 -9.78
C THR A 48 -0.58 0.09 -10.64
N PRO A 49 -0.31 -1.23 -10.62
CA PRO A 49 0.78 -1.82 -11.38
C PRO A 49 0.44 -1.86 -12.87
N GLY A 50 1.45 -1.54 -13.69
CA GLY A 50 1.41 -1.79 -15.13
C GLY A 50 1.61 -3.27 -15.47
N PRO A 51 1.83 -3.58 -16.76
CA PRO A 51 2.23 -4.92 -17.19
C PRO A 51 3.45 -5.44 -16.40
N PRO A 52 3.55 -6.76 -16.17
CA PRO A 52 4.72 -7.35 -15.54
C PRO A 52 6.03 -6.91 -16.20
N ASN A 53 7.04 -6.60 -15.38
CA ASN A 53 8.37 -6.15 -15.82
C ASN A 53 8.38 -4.84 -16.62
N ALA A 54 7.35 -4.00 -16.50
CA ALA A 54 7.40 -2.65 -17.05
C ALA A 54 8.63 -1.89 -16.50
N PRO A 55 9.35 -1.12 -17.33
CA PRO A 55 10.44 -0.30 -16.83
C PRO A 55 9.89 0.78 -15.89
N PRO A 56 10.65 1.19 -14.86
CA PRO A 56 10.25 2.31 -14.01
C PRO A 56 10.14 3.59 -14.84
N PRO A 57 9.19 4.49 -14.50
CA PRO A 57 9.05 5.76 -15.18
C PRO A 57 10.27 6.66 -14.94
N ALA A 58 10.50 7.63 -15.82
CA ALA A 58 11.58 8.61 -15.66
C ALA A 58 11.45 9.46 -14.38
N GLN A 59 10.22 9.63 -13.89
CA GLN A 59 9.90 10.28 -12.62
C GLN A 59 8.95 9.37 -11.82
N PRO A 60 9.25 9.06 -10.56
CA PRO A 60 8.36 8.28 -9.71
C PRO A 60 6.97 8.93 -9.57
N ASN A 61 5.93 8.10 -9.56
CA ASN A 61 4.58 8.59 -9.26
C ASN A 61 4.50 9.00 -7.77
N ALA A 62 3.96 10.18 -7.50
CA ALA A 62 3.84 10.71 -6.14
C ALA A 62 2.98 9.82 -5.21
N ASN A 63 1.95 9.15 -5.72
CA ASN A 63 1.15 8.19 -4.94
C ASN A 63 2.01 6.99 -4.53
N ASN A 64 2.81 6.44 -5.44
CA ASN A 64 3.68 5.29 -5.16
C ASN A 64 4.72 5.63 -4.08
N VAL A 65 5.33 6.81 -4.18
CA VAL A 65 6.29 7.31 -3.18
C VAL A 65 5.60 7.48 -1.83
N ASN A 66 4.44 8.15 -1.80
CA ASN A 66 3.67 8.36 -0.57
C ASN A 66 3.23 7.04 0.09
N LEU A 67 2.83 6.05 -0.70
CA LEU A 67 2.50 4.71 -0.20
C LEU A 67 3.73 4.06 0.45
N ALA A 68 4.86 4.02 -0.25
CA ALA A 68 6.09 3.42 0.27
C ALA A 68 6.61 4.10 1.54
N ASP A 69 6.48 5.43 1.63
CA ASP A 69 6.85 6.20 2.82
C ASP A 69 5.95 5.86 4.01
N ASN A 70 4.64 5.71 3.79
CA ASN A 70 3.71 5.26 4.83
C ASN A 70 4.03 3.84 5.32
N LEU A 71 4.30 2.90 4.40
CA LEU A 71 4.71 1.53 4.77
C LEU A 71 6.00 1.52 5.58
N THR A 72 6.98 2.34 5.20
CA THR A 72 8.25 2.49 5.91
C THR A 72 8.04 3.09 7.31
N ARG A 73 7.29 4.19 7.41
CA ARG A 73 6.98 4.88 8.67
C ARG A 73 6.27 3.96 9.67
N LEU A 74 5.32 3.16 9.19
CA LEU A 74 4.54 2.22 9.98
C LEU A 74 5.25 0.88 10.22
N LYS A 75 6.40 0.66 9.57
CA LYS A 75 7.21 -0.58 9.65
C LYS A 75 6.40 -1.83 9.31
N LEU A 76 5.57 -1.75 8.27
CA LEU A 76 4.77 -2.89 7.82
C LEU A 76 5.62 -3.83 6.96
N ASP A 77 5.57 -5.12 7.30
CA ASP A 77 6.27 -6.19 6.60
C ASP A 77 5.43 -6.72 5.43
N VAL A 78 5.34 -5.93 4.35
CA VAL A 78 4.52 -6.23 3.17
C VAL A 78 5.30 -7.04 2.15
N ASP A 79 4.78 -8.21 1.78
CA ASP A 79 5.30 -9.03 0.69
C ASP A 79 4.55 -8.73 -0.62
N ARG A 80 3.21 -8.68 -0.53
CA ARG A 80 2.30 -8.55 -1.68
C ARG A 80 1.36 -7.37 -1.52
N ILE A 81 0.99 -6.79 -2.66
CA ILE A 81 0.04 -5.69 -2.75
C ILE A 81 -1.11 -6.15 -3.65
N LEU A 82 -2.33 -6.07 -3.12
CA LEU A 82 -3.59 -6.26 -3.83
C LEU A 82 -4.23 -4.88 -4.05
N PRO A 83 -3.94 -4.21 -5.17
CA PRO A 83 -4.58 -2.95 -5.52
C PRO A 83 -6.04 -3.19 -5.93
N LEU A 84 -6.87 -2.15 -5.88
CA LEU A 84 -8.23 -2.21 -6.41
C LEU A 84 -8.23 -2.38 -7.94
N HIS A 85 -7.24 -1.79 -8.61
CA HIS A 85 -7.11 -1.83 -10.05
C HIS A 85 -5.91 -2.65 -10.51
N GLY A 86 -6.16 -3.53 -11.48
CA GLY A 86 -5.12 -4.33 -12.13
C GLY A 86 -4.84 -5.64 -11.41
N ARG A 87 -3.58 -6.08 -11.48
CA ARG A 87 -3.13 -7.37 -10.94
C ARG A 87 -2.56 -7.21 -9.54
N MET A 88 -2.59 -8.30 -8.78
CA MET A 88 -1.75 -8.42 -7.58
C MET A 88 -0.27 -8.30 -7.97
N THR A 89 0.51 -7.65 -7.11
CA THR A 89 1.93 -7.35 -7.33
C THR A 89 2.74 -7.51 -6.05
N SER A 90 4.05 -7.27 -6.11
CA SER A 90 4.97 -7.40 -4.99
C SER A 90 5.46 -6.04 -4.49
N MET A 91 5.86 -6.00 -3.23
CA MET A 91 6.54 -4.81 -2.68
C MET A 91 7.82 -4.47 -3.44
N ARG A 92 8.51 -5.48 -3.99
CA ARG A 92 9.68 -5.29 -4.87
C ARG A 92 9.34 -4.51 -6.14
N GLU A 93 8.17 -4.74 -6.72
CA GLU A 93 7.77 -4.03 -7.93
C GLU A 93 7.46 -2.55 -7.63
N LEU A 94 6.77 -2.27 -6.52
CA LEU A 94 6.57 -0.89 -6.05
C LEU A 94 7.92 -0.20 -5.81
N ASN A 95 8.86 -0.85 -5.12
CA ASN A 95 10.20 -0.31 -4.88
C ASN A 95 10.93 0.01 -6.19
N ALA A 96 10.90 -0.88 -7.18
CA ALA A 96 11.49 -0.63 -8.49
C ALA A 96 10.88 0.61 -9.17
N MET A 97 9.56 0.80 -9.09
CA MET A 97 8.86 1.97 -9.66
C MET A 97 9.24 3.31 -9.03
N ILE A 98 9.83 3.28 -7.83
CA ILE A 98 10.28 4.48 -7.11
C ILE A 98 11.80 4.56 -6.97
N GLY A 99 12.54 3.67 -7.66
CA GLY A 99 14.01 3.65 -7.65
C GLY A 99 14.64 3.15 -6.35
N LYS A 100 13.96 2.26 -5.62
CA LYS A 100 14.47 1.56 -4.43
C LYS A 100 14.77 0.09 -4.72
#